data_AF-A0A7C2YNJ9-F1
#
_entry.id   AF-A0A7C2YNJ9-F1
#
_cell.length_a   1.000
_cell.length_b   1.000
_cell.length_c   1.000
_cell.angle_alpha   90.00
_cell.angle_beta   90.00
_cell.angle_gamma   90.00
#
_symmetry.space_group_name_H-M   'P 1'
#
loop_
_entity.id
_entity.type
_entity.pdbx_description
1 polymer ?
#
loop_
_entity_poly.entity_id
_entity_poly.type
_entity_poly.pdbx_seq_one_letter_code
_entity_poly.pdbx_strand_id
1 'polypeptide(L)'
;MKIPRVIKTYCPRCRTYTEHTVTQYTSGKRRTLSEGQRRYDRKLLGYGSTRKPRQKTFYKVTKKVTLKLTCRQCGYVTHRTIGRLRKVELVETR
;
A
#
# COMPACT_ATOMS: atom_id res chain seq x y z
N MET A 1 -9.25 -12.38 7.24
CA MET A 1 -8.81 -13.35 6.19
C MET A 1 -7.40 -13.77 6.50
N LYS A 2 -7.13 -15.07 6.52
CA LYS A 2 -5.80 -15.63 6.73
C LYS A 2 -5.10 -15.74 5.37
N ILE A 3 -3.88 -15.24 5.28
CA ILE A 3 -3.07 -15.25 4.06
C ILE A 3 -1.74 -15.91 4.40
N PRO A 4 -1.26 -16.89 3.60
CA PRO A 4 0.03 -17.50 3.86
C PRO A 4 1.17 -16.50 3.64
N ARG A 5 2.22 -16.58 4.45
CA ARG A 5 3.42 -15.73 4.31
C ARG A 5 4.22 -16.01 3.03
N VAL A 6 4.05 -17.20 2.45
CA VAL A 6 4.72 -17.61 1.22
C VAL A 6 3.67 -18.07 0.21
N ILE A 7 3.72 -17.53 -1.01
CA ILE A 7 2.82 -17.91 -2.11
C ILE A 7 3.67 -18.23 -3.34
N LYS A 8 3.37 -19.34 -4.02
CA LYS A 8 3.91 -19.61 -5.36
C LYS A 8 3.10 -18.83 -6.39
N THR A 9 3.76 -17.95 -7.13
CA THR A 9 3.12 -17.16 -8.19
C THR A 9 4.10 -16.86 -9.32
N TYR A 10 3.58 -16.44 -10.46
CA TYR A 10 4.38 -16.11 -11.63
C TYR A 10 5.20 -14.84 -11.39
N CYS A 11 6.52 -14.92 -11.61
CA CYS A 11 7.40 -13.76 -11.58
C CYS A 11 7.63 -13.25 -13.02
N PRO A 12 7.32 -11.99 -13.34
CA PRO A 12 7.52 -11.44 -14.70
C PRO A 12 9.00 -11.30 -15.08
N ARG A 13 9.90 -11.20 -14.10
CA ARG A 13 11.36 -11.09 -14.35
C ARG A 13 12.00 -12.46 -14.58
N CYS A 14 11.71 -13.44 -13.72
CA CYS A 14 12.21 -14.82 -13.90
C CYS A 14 11.48 -15.59 -14.99
N ARG A 15 10.29 -15.12 -15.42
CA ARG A 15 9.38 -15.80 -16.36
C ARG A 15 8.97 -17.21 -15.93
N THR A 16 9.02 -17.47 -14.63
CA THR A 16 8.73 -18.77 -14.02
C THR A 16 7.88 -18.58 -12.76
N TYR A 17 7.20 -19.66 -12.35
CA TYR A 17 6.48 -19.69 -11.07
C TYR A 17 7.48 -19.92 -9.94
N THR A 18 7.57 -18.94 -9.04
CA THR A 18 8.54 -18.93 -7.94
C THR A 18 7.87 -18.62 -6.62
N GLU A 19 8.55 -18.93 -5.53
CA GLU A 19 8.09 -18.57 -4.19
C GLU A 19 8.26 -17.08 -3.92
N HIS A 20 7.19 -16.44 -3.48
CA HIS A 20 7.15 -15.04 -3.12
C HIS A 20 6.84 -14.87 -1.64
N THR A 21 7.62 -14.02 -0.98
CA THR A 21 7.36 -13.57 0.39
C THR A 21 6.26 -12.52 0.36
N VAL A 22 5.20 -12.75 1.13
CA VAL A 22 4.01 -11.91 1.21
C VAL A 22 4.13 -10.96 2.39
N THR A 23 3.99 -9.66 2.12
CA THR A 23 3.87 -8.63 3.16
C THR A 23 2.65 -7.76 2.88
N GLN A 24 2.05 -7.19 3.93
CA GLN A 24 0.97 -6.22 3.75
C GLN A 24 1.57 -4.86 3.38
N TYR A 25 1.05 -4.23 2.32
CA TYR A 25 1.47 -2.89 1.97
C TYR A 25 0.94 -1.86 2.97
N THR A 26 1.82 -1.01 3.48
CA THR A 26 1.50 0.20 4.25
C THR A 26 1.98 1.43 3.49
N SER A 27 1.18 2.49 3.51
CA SER A 27 1.59 3.77 2.92
C SER A 27 2.72 4.39 3.75
N GLY A 28 3.84 4.72 3.10
CA GLY A 28 4.92 5.46 3.73
C GLY A 28 4.55 6.89 4.09
N LYS A 29 5.42 7.55 4.87
CA LYS A 29 5.31 8.97 5.20
C LYS A 29 5.32 9.81 3.93
N ARG A 30 4.42 10.80 3.83
CA ARG A 30 4.36 11.72 2.69
C ARG A 30 5.64 12.56 2.62
N ARG A 31 6.16 12.75 1.40
CA ARG A 31 7.33 13.60 1.13
C ARG A 31 6.98 15.09 1.22
N THR A 32 7.72 15.85 2.01
CA THR A 32 7.54 17.31 2.23
C THR A 32 7.88 18.13 0.99
N LEU A 33 8.94 17.75 0.27
CA LEU A 33 9.42 18.45 -0.93
C LEU A 33 8.59 18.16 -2.19
N SER A 34 7.53 17.34 -2.09
CA SER A 34 6.63 17.09 -3.22
C SER A 34 5.99 18.41 -3.70
N GLU A 35 5.86 18.58 -5.01
CA GLU A 35 5.36 19.83 -5.59
C GLU A 35 4.01 20.26 -5.02
N GLY A 36 3.06 19.31 -4.88
CA GLY A 36 1.75 19.58 -4.30
C GLY A 36 1.80 19.99 -2.82
N GLN A 37 2.76 19.47 -2.06
CA GLN A 37 2.95 19.87 -0.66
C GLN A 37 3.55 21.27 -0.59
N ARG A 38 4.62 21.56 -1.35
CA ARG A 38 5.22 22.90 -1.46
C ARG A 38 4.18 23.97 -1.85
N ARG A 39 3.33 23.67 -2.82
CA ARG A 39 2.24 24.56 -3.27
C ARG A 39 1.20 24.78 -2.17
N TYR A 40 0.82 23.71 -1.46
CA TYR A 40 -0.12 23.81 -0.34
C TYR A 40 0.44 24.65 0.80
N ASP A 41 1.69 24.42 1.18
CA ASP A 41 2.35 25.14 2.28
C ASP A 41 2.49 26.63 1.94
N ARG A 42 2.91 26.98 0.71
CA ARG A 42 2.90 28.37 0.24
C ARG A 42 1.51 28.99 0.29
N LYS A 43 0.48 28.23 -0.09
CA LYS A 43 -0.92 28.67 -0.01
C LYS A 43 -1.42 28.68 1.45
N LEU A 44 -0.76 28.07 2.41
CA LEU A 44 -1.18 28.10 3.80
C LEU A 44 -0.64 29.35 4.53
N LEU A 45 0.47 29.91 4.05
CA LEU A 45 1.07 31.12 4.61
C LEU A 45 0.11 32.33 4.56
N GLY A 46 0.04 33.06 5.68
CA GLY A 46 -0.83 34.23 5.87
C GLY A 46 -2.14 33.88 6.58
N TYR A 47 -3.10 34.80 6.53
CA TYR A 47 -4.40 34.64 7.21
C TYR A 47 -5.38 33.75 6.41
N GLY A 48 -6.45 33.31 7.08
CA GLY A 48 -7.56 32.57 6.44
C GLY A 48 -7.61 31.07 6.68
N SER A 49 -6.96 30.55 7.74
CA SER A 49 -7.03 29.14 8.15
C SER A 49 -6.72 28.18 6.98
N THR A 50 -7.52 27.13 6.78
CA THR A 50 -7.29 26.11 5.73
C THR A 50 -7.89 26.51 4.38
N ARG A 51 -7.03 26.77 3.38
CA ARG A 51 -7.43 27.18 2.01
C ARG A 51 -7.77 26.03 1.04
N LYS A 52 -7.71 24.77 1.46
CA LYS A 52 -8.14 23.59 0.68
C LYS A 52 -9.21 22.82 1.46
N PRO A 53 -10.26 22.32 0.78
CA PRO A 53 -11.32 21.59 1.44
C PRO A 53 -10.81 20.26 1.99
N ARG A 54 -11.23 19.92 3.21
CA ARG A 54 -10.99 18.62 3.83
C ARG A 54 -12.27 17.80 3.84
N GLN A 55 -12.18 16.53 3.44
CA GLN A 55 -13.29 15.60 3.55
C GLN A 55 -13.60 15.34 5.03
N LYS A 56 -14.84 15.66 5.45
CA LYS A 56 -15.31 15.49 6.83
C LYS A 56 -15.91 14.11 7.08
N THR A 57 -16.71 13.61 6.14
CA THR A 57 -17.44 12.35 6.28
C THR A 57 -16.79 11.21 5.48
N PHE A 58 -16.57 10.08 6.15
CA PHE A 58 -16.06 8.85 5.55
C PHE A 58 -17.07 7.72 5.77
N TYR A 59 -17.83 7.36 4.73
CA TYR A 59 -18.81 6.26 4.82
C TYR A 59 -18.17 4.87 4.78
N LYS A 60 -17.00 4.74 4.16
CA LYS A 60 -16.34 3.44 4.00
C LYS A 60 -15.55 3.09 5.26
N VAL A 61 -16.01 2.06 5.97
CA VAL A 61 -15.41 1.58 7.23
C VAL A 61 -14.14 0.75 6.98
N THR A 62 -14.06 0.04 5.86
CA THR A 62 -12.91 -0.81 5.51
C THR A 62 -12.00 -0.15 4.49
N LYS A 63 -10.84 -0.75 4.20
CA LYS A 63 -9.94 -0.36 3.11
C LYS A 63 -9.68 -1.56 2.19
N LYS A 64 -9.31 -1.28 0.94
CA LYS A 64 -8.79 -2.34 0.05
C LYS A 64 -7.41 -2.75 0.56
N VAL A 65 -7.18 -4.04 0.76
CA VAL A 65 -5.89 -4.55 1.20
C VAL A 65 -5.06 -4.92 -0.02
N THR A 66 -3.87 -4.34 -0.09
CA THR A 66 -2.87 -4.63 -1.11
C THR A 66 -1.73 -5.39 -0.47
N LEU A 67 -1.38 -6.53 -1.07
CA LEU A 67 -0.22 -7.31 -0.72
C LEU A 67 0.97 -6.89 -1.57
N LYS A 68 2.14 -6.93 -0.96
CA LYS A 68 3.44 -6.79 -1.61
C LYS A 68 4.07 -8.17 -1.66
N LEU A 69 4.21 -8.71 -2.87
CA LEU A 69 4.78 -10.02 -3.18
C LEU A 69 6.23 -9.80 -3.62
N THR A 70 7.18 -10.28 -2.83
CA THR A 70 8.61 -10.14 -3.15
C THR A 70 9.14 -11.50 -3.60
N CYS A 71 9.60 -11.62 -4.84
CA CYS A 71 10.17 -12.86 -5.36
C CYS A 71 11.47 -13.21 -4.61
N ARG A 72 11.60 -14.47 -4.16
CA ARG A 72 12.81 -14.91 -3.45
C ARG A 72 14.06 -15.01 -4.33
N GLN A 73 13.90 -15.22 -5.64
CA GLN A 73 15.03 -15.38 -6.56
C GLN A 73 15.60 -14.05 -7.05
N CYS A 74 14.76 -13.15 -7.56
CA CYS A 74 15.20 -11.89 -8.18
C CYS A 74 14.90 -10.64 -7.36
N GLY A 75 14.21 -10.76 -6.22
CA GLY A 75 13.81 -9.61 -5.38
C GLY A 75 12.74 -8.71 -5.99
N TYR A 76 12.23 -9.02 -7.19
CA TYR A 76 11.20 -8.22 -7.85
C TYR A 76 9.92 -8.19 -7.01
N VAL A 77 9.34 -6.99 -6.90
CA VAL A 77 8.14 -6.74 -6.10
C VAL A 77 6.94 -6.57 -7.02
N THR A 78 5.92 -7.38 -6.80
CA THR A 78 4.62 -7.27 -7.45
C THR A 78 3.54 -6.92 -6.42
N HIS A 79 2.63 -6.03 -6.76
CA HIS A 79 1.50 -5.68 -5.91
C HIS A 79 0.23 -6.41 -6.35
N ARG A 80 -0.46 -7.05 -5.41
CA ARG A 80 -1.75 -7.70 -5.66
C ARG A 80 -2.81 -7.17 -4.71
N THR A 81 -3.94 -6.73 -5.25
CA THR A 81 -5.08 -6.25 -4.44
C THR A 81 -6.09 -7.38 -4.27
N ILE A 82 -6.52 -7.66 -3.04
CA ILE A 82 -7.47 -8.75 -2.73
C ILE A 82 -8.92 -8.24 -2.67
N GLY A 83 -9.12 -7.00 -2.20
CA GLY A 83 -10.46 -6.45 -1.97
C GLY A 83 -10.56 -5.74 -0.62
N ARG A 84 -11.78 -5.37 -0.21
CA ARG A 84 -12.05 -4.68 1.07
C ARG A 84 -12.20 -5.70 2.20
N LEU A 85 -11.34 -5.60 3.21
CA LEU A 85 -11.34 -6.51 4.36
C LEU A 85 -11.27 -5.69 5.66
N ARG A 86 -11.84 -6.21 6.75
CA ARG A 86 -11.73 -5.60 8.10
C ARG A 86 -10.41 -5.96 8.78
N LYS A 87 -10.01 -7.24 8.72
CA LYS A 87 -8.78 -7.78 9.32
C LYS A 87 -8.09 -8.75 8.37
N VAL A 88 -6.77 -8.66 8.31
CA VAL A 88 -5.90 -9.54 7.53
C VAL A 88 -4.79 -10.05 8.44
N GLU A 89 -4.59 -11.36 8.43
CA GLU A 89 -3.61 -12.05 9.27
C GLU A 89 -2.67 -12.85 8.37
N LEU A 90 -1.36 -12.66 8.56
CA LEU A 90 -0.31 -13.38 7.84
C LEU A 90 0.08 -14.63 8.65
N VAL A 91 -0.28 -15.79 8.14
CA VAL A 91 -0.11 -17.08 8.81
C VAL A 91 1.08 -17.83 8.20
N GLU A 92 1.86 -18.49 9.05
CA GLU A 92 2.86 -19.47 8.60
C GLU A 92 2.14 -20.78 8.32
N THR A 93 2.06 -21.16 7.05
CA THR A 93 1.66 -22.51 6.66
C THR A 93 2.84 -23.44 6.93
N ARG A 94 2.66 -24.32 7.91
CA ARG A 94 3.54 -25.48 8.17
C ARG A 94 3.66 -26.35 6.93
#